data_AF-A0A560D542-F1
#
_entry.id   AF-A0A560D542-F1
#
_cell.length_a   1.000
_cell.length_b   1.000
_cell.length_c   1.000
_cell.angle_alpha   90.00
_cell.angle_beta   90.00
_cell.angle_gamma   90.00
#
_symmetry.space_group_name_H-M   'P 1'
#
loop_
_entity.id
_entity.type
_entity.pdbx_description
1 polymer ?
#
loop_
_entity_poly.entity_id
_entity_poly.type
_entity_poly.pdbx_seq_one_letter_code
_entity_poly.pdbx_strand_id
1 'polypeptide(L)'
;MTYVVTENCIKCKYTDCVEVCPVDCFYEGDNMLVIHPDECIDCGVCEPECPADAIKPDTEPGLEKWLQVNADYAKSWPNITQKKESPPDAKEFDGQEGKFEKYFSPNPGSGD
;
A
#
# COMPACT_ATOMS: atom_id res chain seq x y z
N MET A 1 14.96 1.21 7.46
CA MET A 1 14.70 0.69 6.11
C MET A 1 13.36 0.00 6.21
N THR A 2 12.49 0.33 5.29
CA THR A 2 11.11 -0.15 5.25
C THR A 2 10.71 -0.33 3.80
N TYR A 3 9.63 -1.04 3.58
CA TYR A 3 8.92 -0.99 2.32
C TYR A 3 7.87 0.13 2.35
N VAL A 4 7.57 0.68 1.18
CA VAL A 4 6.55 1.71 0.98
C VAL A 4 5.62 1.32 -0.16
N VAL A 5 4.33 1.63 0.01
CA VAL A 5 3.34 1.50 -1.07
C VAL A 5 3.25 2.83 -1.83
N THR A 6 3.36 2.77 -3.15
CA THR A 6 3.38 3.92 -4.07
C THR A 6 2.04 4.11 -4.79
N GLU A 7 1.94 5.12 -5.65
CA GLU A 7 0.68 5.49 -6.31
C GLU A 7 0.04 4.36 -7.10
N ASN A 8 0.80 3.39 -7.62
CA ASN A 8 0.18 2.36 -8.46
C ASN A 8 -0.79 1.46 -7.66
N CYS A 9 -0.76 1.48 -6.33
CA CYS A 9 -1.75 0.80 -5.49
C CYS A 9 -3.12 1.51 -5.53
N ILE A 10 -3.16 2.83 -5.73
CA ILE A 10 -4.40 3.62 -5.70
C ILE A 10 -5.35 3.11 -6.77
N LYS A 11 -6.60 2.85 -6.38
CA LYS A 11 -7.66 2.22 -7.21
C LYS A 11 -7.40 0.77 -7.64
N CYS A 12 -6.20 0.24 -7.46
CA CYS A 12 -5.89 -1.16 -7.71
C CYS A 12 -6.16 -2.02 -6.48
N LYS A 13 -5.68 -1.59 -5.29
CA LYS A 13 -5.93 -2.18 -3.97
C LYS A 13 -6.19 -3.70 -4.01
N TYR A 14 -5.23 -4.46 -4.54
CA TYR A 14 -5.39 -5.90 -4.75
C TYR A 14 -5.34 -6.70 -3.44
N THR A 15 -4.62 -6.18 -2.43
CA THR A 15 -4.47 -6.73 -1.08
C THR A 15 -3.71 -8.06 -0.97
N ASP A 16 -3.15 -8.63 -2.05
CA ASP A 16 -2.31 -9.85 -1.99
C ASP A 16 -1.13 -9.73 -1.01
N CYS A 17 -0.56 -8.53 -0.89
CA CYS A 17 0.59 -8.25 -0.04
C CYS A 17 0.35 -8.49 1.46
N VAL A 18 -0.90 -8.48 1.93
CA VAL A 18 -1.21 -8.68 3.36
C VAL A 18 -1.08 -10.15 3.76
N GLU A 19 -1.31 -11.10 2.85
CA GLU A 19 -1.26 -12.55 3.15
C GLU A 19 0.16 -13.04 3.46
N VAL A 20 1.17 -12.31 3.00
CA VAL A 20 2.58 -12.67 3.16
C VAL A 20 3.30 -11.85 4.21
N CYS A 21 2.65 -10.84 4.81
CA CYS A 21 3.28 -10.00 5.81
C CYS A 21 3.42 -10.76 7.14
N PRO A 22 4.64 -11.01 7.66
CA PRO A 22 4.81 -11.79 8.89
C PRO A 22 4.51 -11.01 10.18
N VAL A 23 4.29 -9.70 10.07
CA VAL A 23 4.14 -8.77 11.21
C VAL A 23 2.90 -7.89 11.07
N ASP A 24 2.01 -8.21 10.13
CA ASP A 24 0.71 -7.54 9.95
C ASP A 24 0.80 -6.01 9.85
N CYS A 25 1.87 -5.46 9.25
CA CYS A 25 2.15 -4.02 9.26
C CYS A 25 1.44 -3.22 8.14
N PHE A 26 0.32 -3.73 7.60
CA PHE A 26 -0.45 -3.05 6.55
C PHE A 26 -1.68 -2.36 7.11
N TYR A 27 -1.95 -1.15 6.60
CA TYR A 27 -3.05 -0.31 7.04
C TYR A 27 -3.89 0.12 5.85
N GLU A 28 -5.22 0.07 6.02
CA GLU A 28 -6.19 0.13 4.94
C GLU A 28 -6.80 1.52 4.79
N GLY A 29 -6.56 2.16 3.65
CA GLY A 29 -7.31 3.32 3.20
C GLY A 29 -8.51 2.92 2.37
N ASP A 30 -9.37 3.88 2.07
CA ASP A 30 -10.53 3.70 1.20
C ASP A 30 -10.13 3.05 -0.15
N ASN A 31 -9.04 3.52 -0.78
CA ASN A 31 -8.64 3.08 -2.11
C ASN A 31 -7.16 2.73 -2.31
N MET A 32 -6.36 2.64 -1.24
CA MET A 32 -5.00 2.12 -1.27
C MET A 32 -4.62 1.51 0.09
N LEU A 33 -3.49 0.80 0.13
CA LEU A 33 -2.87 0.35 1.38
C LEU A 33 -1.61 1.17 1.68
N VAL A 34 -1.19 1.18 2.94
CA VAL A 34 0.11 1.69 3.37
C VAL A 34 0.80 0.71 4.32
N ILE A 35 2.12 0.81 4.42
CA ILE A 35 2.96 0.02 5.32
C ILE A 35 3.40 0.91 6.50
N HIS A 36 3.27 0.41 7.74
CA HIS A 36 3.78 1.13 8.90
C HIS A 36 5.32 1.00 8.99
N PRO A 37 6.08 2.11 8.88
CA PRO A 37 7.53 2.06 8.73
C PRO A 37 8.26 1.53 9.96
N ASP A 38 7.71 1.74 11.16
CA ASP A 38 8.33 1.26 12.41
C ASP A 38 7.99 -0.21 12.73
N GLU A 39 6.99 -0.78 12.07
CA GLU A 39 6.57 -2.19 12.26
C GLU A 39 7.13 -3.09 11.17
N CYS A 40 7.37 -2.53 9.98
CA CYS A 40 8.00 -3.25 8.88
C CYS A 40 9.40 -3.72 9.28
N ILE A 41 9.65 -5.02 9.09
CA ILE A 41 10.94 -5.66 9.39
C ILE A 41 11.83 -5.84 8.16
N ASP A 42 11.51 -5.17 7.05
CA ASP A 42 12.33 -5.15 5.82
C ASP A 42 12.61 -6.56 5.23
N CYS A 43 11.62 -7.46 5.28
CA CYS A 43 11.77 -8.83 4.81
C CYS A 43 11.60 -9.01 3.28
N GLY A 44 11.01 -8.03 2.60
CA GLY A 44 10.87 -7.99 1.13
C GLY A 44 9.89 -8.97 0.49
N VAL A 45 9.18 -9.78 1.26
CA VAL A 45 8.26 -10.79 0.71
C VAL A 45 7.01 -10.21 0.06
N CYS A 46 6.61 -8.99 0.43
CA CYS A 46 5.41 -8.34 -0.10
C CYS A 46 5.60 -7.67 -1.46
N GLU A 47 6.83 -7.30 -1.81
CA GLU A 47 7.17 -6.66 -3.09
C GLU A 47 6.76 -7.51 -4.31
N PRO A 48 7.21 -8.79 -4.45
CA PRO A 48 6.87 -9.60 -5.62
C PRO A 48 5.40 -10.03 -5.67
N GLU A 49 4.68 -9.96 -4.55
CA GLU A 49 3.27 -10.37 -4.46
C GLU A 49 2.31 -9.27 -4.91
N CYS A 50 2.76 -8.02 -5.02
CA CYS A 50 1.91 -6.92 -5.46
C CYS A 50 1.68 -6.98 -6.99
N PRO A 51 0.45 -7.26 -7.48
CA PRO A 51 0.22 -7.34 -8.93
C PRO A 51 0.40 -6.00 -9.65
N ALA A 52 0.25 -4.89 -8.92
CA ALA A 52 0.46 -3.53 -9.41
C ALA A 52 1.94 -3.08 -9.35
N ASP A 53 2.88 -3.93 -8.92
CA ASP A 53 4.28 -3.54 -8.71
C ASP A 53 4.43 -2.23 -7.88
N ALA A 54 3.53 -2.02 -6.92
CA ALA A 54 3.38 -0.75 -6.22
C ALA A 54 4.21 -0.66 -4.93
N ILE A 55 4.86 -1.74 -4.51
CA ILE A 55 5.62 -1.83 -3.26
C ILE A 55 7.10 -1.77 -3.58
N LYS A 56 7.83 -0.85 -2.95
CA LYS A 56 9.27 -0.63 -3.20
C LYS A 56 10.02 -0.42 -1.88
N PRO A 57 11.31 -0.76 -1.78
CA PRO A 57 12.12 -0.44 -0.62
C PRO A 57 12.38 1.08 -0.53
N ASP A 58 12.32 1.66 0.67
CA ASP A 58 12.54 3.10 0.93
C ASP A 58 13.95 3.60 0.57
N THR A 59 14.86 2.69 0.25
CA THR A 59 16.23 2.97 -0.20
C THR A 59 16.30 3.32 -1.69
N GLU A 60 15.24 3.07 -2.47
CA GLU A 60 15.16 3.52 -3.85
C GLU A 60 14.99 5.06 -3.93
N PRO A 61 15.66 5.72 -4.90
CA PRO A 61 15.63 7.17 -5.02
C PRO A 61 14.24 7.69 -5.44
N GLY A 62 13.81 8.81 -4.86
CA GLY A 62 12.56 9.49 -5.24
C GLY A 62 11.30 9.01 -4.52
N LEU A 63 11.46 8.18 -3.47
CA LEU A 63 10.35 7.64 -2.68
C LEU A 63 10.07 8.41 -1.38
N GLU A 64 10.72 9.55 -1.15
CA GLU A 64 10.58 10.33 0.09
C GLU A 64 9.12 10.75 0.34
N LYS A 65 8.39 11.10 -0.72
CA LYS A 65 6.94 11.38 -0.67
C LYS A 65 6.16 10.16 -0.15
N TRP A 66 6.48 8.97 -0.67
CA TRP A 66 5.77 7.74 -0.34
C TRP A 66 6.07 7.27 1.08
N LEU A 67 7.30 7.42 1.54
CA LEU A 67 7.66 7.17 2.93
C LEU A 67 6.82 8.02 3.88
N GLN A 68 6.67 9.32 3.60
CA GLN A 68 5.86 10.21 4.41
C GLN A 68 4.37 9.83 4.38
N VAL A 69 3.80 9.57 3.19
CA VAL A 69 2.41 9.14 3.03
C VAL A 69 2.15 7.87 3.82
N ASN A 70 3.02 6.87 3.71
CA ASN A 70 2.86 5.61 4.42
C ASN A 70 2.91 5.81 5.95
N ALA A 71 3.88 6.60 6.43
CA ALA A 71 4.04 6.91 7.85
C ALA A 71 2.85 7.68 8.46
N ASP A 72 2.24 8.59 7.70
CA ASP A 72 1.12 9.41 8.17
C ASP A 72 -0.17 8.62 8.24
N TYR A 73 -0.49 7.88 7.16
CA TYR A 73 -1.75 7.15 7.09
C TYR A 73 -1.73 5.86 7.91
N ALA A 74 -0.59 5.20 8.10
CA ALA A 74 -0.48 4.03 8.98
C ALA A 74 -0.87 4.32 10.44
N LYS A 75 -0.78 5.58 10.89
CA LYS A 75 -1.19 6.00 12.25
C LYS A 75 -2.69 6.21 12.41
N SER A 76 -3.42 6.36 11.30
CA SER A 76 -4.82 6.82 11.30
C SER A 76 -5.79 5.85 10.63
N TRP A 77 -5.30 5.02 9.71
CA TRP A 77 -6.08 3.99 9.06
C TRP A 77 -6.14 2.71 9.92
N PRO A 78 -7.18 1.89 9.77
CA PRO A 78 -7.26 0.61 10.45
C PRO A 78 -6.28 -0.39 9.86
N ASN A 79 -5.87 -1.36 10.66
CA ASN A 79 -5.03 -2.48 10.23
C ASN A 79 -5.80 -3.43 9.30
N ILE A 80 -5.08 -4.09 8.38
CA ILE A 80 -5.64 -5.14 7.52
C ILE A 80 -4.67 -6.32 7.46
N THR A 81 -5.17 -7.49 7.84
CA THR A 81 -4.41 -8.74 7.97
C THR A 81 -4.90 -9.81 6.99
N GLN A 82 -6.07 -9.64 6.40
CA GLN A 82 -6.69 -10.60 5.50
C GLN A 82 -6.93 -10.00 4.11
N LYS A 83 -6.68 -10.82 3.09
CA LYS A 83 -6.97 -10.47 1.70
C LYS A 83 -8.45 -10.24 1.48
N LYS A 84 -8.76 -9.21 0.69
CA LYS A 84 -10.11 -8.84 0.27
C LYS A 84 -10.22 -8.90 -1.25
N GLU A 85 -11.46 -8.88 -1.73
CA GLU A 85 -11.70 -8.73 -3.17
C GLU A 85 -11.19 -7.37 -3.64
N SER A 86 -10.42 -7.38 -4.73
CA SER A 86 -9.95 -6.17 -5.37
C SER A 86 -11.09 -5.43 -6.08
N PRO A 87 -10.99 -4.10 -6.27
CA PRO A 87 -11.93 -3.35 -7.09
C PRO A 87 -12.11 -3.98 -8.48
N PRO A 88 -13.34 -4.05 -9.03
CA PRO A 88 -13.60 -4.68 -10.33
C PRO A 88 -12.90 -3.95 -11.49
N ASP A 89 -12.63 -2.66 -11.32
CA ASP A 89 -11.95 -1.77 -12.24
C ASP A 89 -10.43 -1.70 -12.00
N ALA A 90 -9.87 -2.45 -11.05
CA ALA A 90 -8.45 -2.37 -10.67
C ALA A 90 -7.47 -2.47 -11.84
N LYS A 91 -7.76 -3.33 -12.83
CA LYS A 91 -6.94 -3.52 -14.03
C LYS A 91 -6.93 -2.31 -14.97
N GLU A 92 -7.97 -1.48 -14.93
CA GLU A 92 -8.04 -0.25 -15.74
C GLU A 92 -7.14 0.85 -15.17
N PHE A 93 -6.90 0.82 -13.86
CA PHE A 93 -6.04 1.79 -13.16
C PHE A 93 -4.58 1.33 -13.03
N ASP A 94 -4.28 0.07 -13.31
CA ASP A 94 -2.94 -0.50 -13.18
C ASP A 94 -2.00 0.10 -14.23
N GLY A 95 -0.89 0.68 -13.77
CA GLY A 95 0.10 1.37 -14.61
C GLY A 95 -0.30 2.79 -15.01
N GLN A 96 -1.46 3.29 -14.55
CA GLN A 96 -1.84 4.68 -14.80
C GLN A 96 -1.02 5.63 -13.91
N GLU A 97 -0.47 6.69 -14.51
CA GLU A 97 0.31 7.72 -13.81
C GLU A 97 -0.55 8.85 -13.21
N GLY A 98 -0.07 9.44 -12.12
CA GLY A 98 -0.69 10.58 -11.43
C GLY A 98 -1.97 10.19 -10.70
N LYS A 99 -2.04 8.94 -10.20
CA LYS A 99 -3.22 8.46 -9.48
C LYS A 99 -3.38 9.13 -8.12
N PHE A 100 -2.27 9.57 -7.53
CA PHE A 100 -2.30 10.31 -6.27
C PHE A 100 -3.11 11.60 -6.41
N GLU A 101 -2.84 12.40 -7.43
CA GLU A 101 -3.49 13.69 -7.62
C GLU A 101 -4.93 13.54 -8.13
N LYS A 102 -5.23 12.47 -8.86
CA LYS A 102 -6.55 12.25 -9.49
C LYS A 102 -7.55 11.53 -8.61
N TYR A 103 -7.09 10.56 -7.82
CA TYR A 103 -7.98 9.58 -7.20
C TYR A 103 -7.71 9.32 -5.72
N PHE A 104 -6.58 9.73 -5.16
CA PHE A 104 -6.25 9.44 -3.76
C PHE A 104 -7.37 9.88 -2.79
N SER A 105 -7.70 9.00 -1.86
CA SER A 105 -8.69 9.26 -0.80
C SER A 105 -7.97 9.18 0.55
N PRO A 106 -7.99 10.25 1.38
CA PRO A 106 -7.38 10.22 2.72
C PRO A 106 -8.23 9.45 3.74
N ASN A 107 -9.42 9.00 3.36
CA ASN A 107 -10.36 8.35 4.25
C ASN A 107 -9.88 6.93 4.63
N PRO A 108 -10.12 6.49 5.87
CA PRO A 108 -9.83 5.13 6.28
C PRO A 108 -10.69 4.12 5.53
N GLY A 109 -10.14 2.93 5.31
CA GLY A 109 -10.85 1.77 4.82
C GLY A 109 -11.62 1.04 5.92
N SER A 110 -11.98 -0.21 5.66
CA SER A 110 -12.79 -1.02 6.56
C SER A 110 -11.99 -1.69 7.70
N GLY A 111 -10.72 -2.00 7.46
CA GLY A 111 -9.89 -2.83 8.35
C GLY A 111 -10.41 -4.25 8.50
N ASP A 112 -9.77 -5.02 9.37
CA ASP A 112 -10.30 -6.28 9.91
C ASP A 112 -10.03 -6.46 11.41
#